data_AF-W0Q8N7-F1
#
_entry.id   AF-W0Q8N7-F1
#
_cell.length_a   1.000
_cell.length_b   1.000
_cell.length_c   1.000
_cell.angle_alpha   90.00
_cell.angle_beta   90.00
_cell.angle_gamma   90.00
#
_symmetry.space_group_name_H-M   'P 1'
#
loop_
_entity.id
_entity.type
_entity.pdbx_description
1 polymer ?
#
loop_
_entity_poly.entity_id
_entity_poly.type
_entity_poly.pdbx_seq_one_letter_code
_entity_poly.pdbx_strand_id
1 'polypeptide(L)'
;MNKIYLALYKGSGGNLYARCTDWLIRKVTKGQYSHCEIAVQKSEIKDHYHREEWYECYSSSPRDGGVRQKIIPLNDKKWGLIELSNLTEREVKAYYEQTKGKPYDWRGVLGIAFGIKQKQDKYFCSEWCFNLIKNSNEGWRFSPNQLATIFKKG
;
A
#
# COMPACT_ATOMS: atom_id res chain seq x y z
N MET A 1 13.75 -13.42 -10.43
CA MET A 1 12.80 -13.15 -9.32
C MET A 1 12.28 -11.74 -9.50
N ASN A 2 10.97 -11.52 -9.39
CA ASN A 2 10.39 -10.19 -9.54
C ASN A 2 10.70 -9.35 -8.31
N LYS A 3 11.11 -8.10 -8.52
CA LYS A 3 11.40 -7.18 -7.43
C LYS A 3 10.09 -6.66 -6.85
N ILE A 4 10.09 -6.46 -5.53
CA ILE A 4 8.91 -6.00 -4.80
C ILE A 4 9.27 -4.69 -4.13
N TYR A 5 8.36 -3.75 -4.22
CA TYR A 5 8.53 -2.40 -3.72
C TYR A 5 7.35 -2.03 -2.82
N LEU A 6 7.63 -1.32 -1.74
CA LEU A 6 6.63 -0.54 -1.03
C LEU A 6 6.52 0.82 -1.73
N ALA A 7 5.40 1.03 -2.42
CA ALA A 7 5.09 2.25 -3.13
C ALA A 7 4.30 3.21 -2.22
N LEU A 8 4.89 4.36 -1.90
CA LEU A 8 4.33 5.37 -1.00
C LEU A 8 3.87 6.59 -1.80
N TYR A 9 2.57 6.89 -1.76
CA TYR A 9 1.99 8.00 -2.49
C TYR A 9 2.11 9.32 -1.72
N LYS A 10 2.60 10.38 -2.37
CA LYS A 10 2.79 11.72 -1.76
C LYS A 10 1.53 12.61 -1.76
N GLY A 11 0.34 12.07 -2.06
CA GLY A 11 -0.95 12.73 -1.78
C GLY A 11 -1.27 13.98 -2.61
N SER A 12 -1.03 13.97 -3.92
CA SER A 12 -1.26 15.13 -4.81
C SER A 12 -2.23 14.85 -5.97
N GLY A 13 -3.32 14.10 -5.74
CA GLY A 13 -4.34 13.92 -6.77
C GLY A 13 -5.45 12.90 -6.48
N GLY A 14 -6.69 13.32 -6.68
CA GLY A 14 -7.86 12.44 -6.63
C GLY A 14 -9.19 13.18 -6.42
N ASN A 15 -10.27 12.40 -6.42
CA ASN A 15 -11.64 12.83 -6.18
C ASN A 15 -11.79 13.47 -4.77
N LEU A 16 -12.82 14.29 -4.51
CA LEU A 16 -12.97 15.05 -3.25
C LEU A 16 -12.81 14.16 -1.99
N TYR A 17 -13.35 12.95 -2.07
CA TYR A 17 -13.30 11.93 -1.03
C TYR A 17 -11.87 11.44 -0.73
N ALA A 18 -11.05 11.27 -1.77
CA ALA A 18 -9.65 10.93 -1.63
C ALA A 18 -8.85 12.06 -0.97
N ARG A 19 -9.21 13.30 -1.28
CA ARG A 19 -8.57 14.48 -0.67
C ARG A 19 -8.93 14.56 0.81
N CYS A 20 -10.14 14.21 1.21
CA CYS A 20 -10.54 14.13 2.61
C CYS A 20 -9.78 13.03 3.37
N THR A 21 -9.66 11.83 2.80
CA THR A 21 -8.88 10.74 3.41
C THR A 21 -7.39 11.08 3.45
N ASP A 22 -6.84 11.64 2.38
CA ASP A 22 -5.44 12.08 2.32
C ASP A 22 -5.17 13.18 3.35
N TRP A 23 -6.10 14.15 3.50
CA TRP A 23 -5.99 15.21 4.48
C TRP A 23 -6.06 14.68 5.91
N LEU A 24 -7.00 13.77 6.19
CA LEU A 24 -7.14 13.15 7.51
C LEU A 24 -5.88 12.35 7.87
N ILE A 25 -5.38 11.51 6.95
CA ILE A 25 -4.14 10.75 7.15
C ILE A 25 -2.96 11.69 7.34
N ARG A 26 -2.80 12.74 6.53
CA ARG A 26 -1.70 13.71 6.68
C ARG A 26 -1.78 14.49 7.99
N LYS A 27 -2.99 14.84 8.45
CA LYS A 27 -3.19 15.53 9.73
C LYS A 27 -2.87 14.62 10.91
N VAL A 28 -3.30 13.37 10.88
CA VAL A 28 -3.06 12.38 11.94
C VAL A 28 -1.60 11.96 11.98
N THR A 29 -0.99 11.75 10.82
CA THR A 29 0.35 11.14 10.71
C THR A 29 1.47 12.17 10.53
N LYS A 30 1.11 13.47 10.45
CA LYS A 30 2.02 14.63 10.27
C LYS A 30 3.12 14.41 9.22
N GLY A 31 2.85 13.65 8.17
CA GLY A 31 3.86 13.26 7.19
C GLY A 31 3.45 13.49 5.74
N GLN A 32 4.42 13.26 4.85
CA GLN A 32 4.32 13.57 3.41
C GLN A 32 3.56 12.53 2.60
N TYR A 33 3.43 11.30 3.11
CA TYR A 33 2.74 10.20 2.44
C TYR A 33 1.30 10.08 2.93
N SER A 34 0.39 9.85 1.99
CA SER A 34 -1.05 9.68 2.28
C SER A 34 -1.55 8.25 2.02
N HIS A 35 -0.85 7.49 1.18
CA HIS A 35 -1.22 6.12 0.83
C HIS A 35 0.02 5.25 0.63
N CYS A 36 -0.12 3.94 0.77
CA CYS A 36 0.93 3.00 0.44
C CYS A 36 0.36 1.74 -0.20
N GLU A 37 1.13 1.15 -1.10
CA GLU A 37 0.76 -0.05 -1.86
C GLU A 37 2.00 -0.95 -2.01
N ILE A 38 1.78 -2.25 -2.19
CA ILE A 38 2.86 -3.22 -2.48
C ILE A 38 2.90 -3.40 -3.98
N ALA A 39 3.99 -2.97 -4.60
CA ALA A 39 4.22 -3.02 -6.03
C ALA A 39 5.14 -4.17 -6.41
N VAL A 40 4.65 -5.09 -7.23
CA VAL A 40 5.45 -6.15 -7.84
C VAL A 40 5.88 -5.68 -9.23
N GLN A 41 7.19 -5.55 -9.43
CA GLN A 41 7.76 -5.21 -10.73
C GLN A 41 7.69 -6.42 -11.65
N LYS A 42 7.08 -6.23 -12.81
CA LYS A 42 6.99 -7.19 -13.89
C LYS A 42 7.77 -6.68 -15.08
N SER A 43 8.49 -7.58 -15.74
CA SER A 43 9.16 -7.28 -17.00
C SER A 43 8.92 -8.43 -17.96
N GLU A 44 8.49 -8.13 -19.18
CA GLU A 44 8.32 -9.11 -20.25
C GLU A 44 9.09 -8.66 -21.49
N ILE A 45 9.74 -9.62 -22.14
CA ILE A 45 10.46 -9.39 -23.40
C ILE A 45 9.45 -9.69 -24.51
N LYS A 46 8.97 -8.65 -25.19
CA LYS A 46 8.04 -8.81 -26.31
C LYS A 46 8.74 -9.07 -27.64
N ASP A 47 9.95 -8.53 -27.80
CA ASP A 47 10.77 -8.69 -29.00
C ASP A 47 12.26 -8.56 -28.62
N HIS A 48 13.17 -8.93 -29.52
CA HIS A 48 14.63 -8.89 -29.32
C HIS A 48 15.17 -7.51 -28.87
N TYR A 49 14.40 -6.43 -29.07
CA TYR A 49 14.76 -5.06 -28.69
C TYR A 49 13.78 -4.37 -27.73
N HIS A 50 12.63 -4.98 -27.42
CA HIS A 50 11.59 -4.34 -26.61
C HIS A 50 11.31 -5.11 -25.33
N ARG A 51 11.67 -4.47 -24.20
CA ARG A 51 11.32 -4.90 -22.85
C ARG A 51 10.22 -3.98 -22.31
N GLU A 52 9.07 -4.55 -21.99
CA GLU A 52 8.01 -3.83 -21.29
C GLU A 52 8.13 -4.11 -19.80
N GLU A 53 8.05 -3.05 -19.00
CA GLU A 53 8.05 -3.15 -17.54
C GLU A 53 6.80 -2.46 -16.98
N TRP A 54 6.11 -3.15 -16.07
CA TRP A 54 4.94 -2.62 -15.38
C TRP A 54 4.95 -3.00 -13.91
N TYR A 55 4.16 -2.29 -13.11
CA TYR A 55 4.06 -2.52 -11.67
C TYR A 55 2.64 -2.94 -11.32
N GLU A 56 2.50 -4.16 -10.82
CA GLU A 56 1.26 -4.66 -10.24
C GLU A 56 1.20 -4.23 -8.78
N CYS A 57 0.31 -3.28 -8.47
CA CYS A 57 0.16 -2.74 -7.12
C CYS A 57 -1.00 -3.42 -6.40
N TYR A 58 -0.75 -3.87 -5.18
CA TYR A 58 -1.68 -4.52 -4.29
C TYR A 58 -1.87 -3.67 -3.03
N SER A 59 -3.11 -3.32 -2.73
CA SER A 59 -3.43 -2.51 -1.56
C SER A 59 -4.90 -2.63 -1.19
N SER A 60 -5.26 -2.12 -0.01
CA SER A 60 -6.66 -1.86 0.33
C SER A 60 -7.00 -0.41 0.04
N SER A 61 -8.03 -0.19 -0.78
CA SER A 61 -8.47 1.15 -1.20
C SER A 61 -9.93 1.39 -0.81
N PRO A 62 -10.23 2.56 -0.22
CA PRO A 62 -11.60 2.93 0.10
C PRO A 62 -12.46 3.14 -1.15
N ARG A 63 -11.82 3.54 -2.26
CA ARG A 63 -12.51 3.85 -3.52
C ARG A 63 -13.07 2.60 -4.20
N ASP A 64 -12.45 1.45 -3.93
CA ASP A 64 -12.78 0.16 -4.54
C ASP A 64 -13.44 -0.77 -3.51
N GLY A 65 -13.75 -0.24 -2.32
CA GLY A 65 -14.48 -0.95 -1.28
C GLY A 65 -13.67 -1.98 -0.50
N GLY A 66 -12.36 -2.13 -0.74
CA GLY A 66 -11.55 -3.14 -0.06
C GLY A 66 -10.19 -3.42 -0.71
N VAL A 67 -9.69 -4.64 -0.48
CA VAL A 67 -8.44 -5.14 -1.05
C VAL A 67 -8.57 -5.30 -2.56
N ARG A 68 -7.67 -4.62 -3.30
CA ARG A 68 -7.64 -4.57 -4.76
C ARG A 68 -6.23 -4.83 -5.29
N GLN A 69 -6.19 -5.20 -6.56
CA GLN A 69 -4.98 -5.18 -7.38
C GLN A 69 -5.21 -4.21 -8.55
N LYS A 70 -4.23 -3.36 -8.83
CA LYS A 70 -4.25 -2.46 -9.98
C LYS A 70 -2.85 -2.26 -10.55
N ILE A 71 -2.75 -2.21 -11.88
CA ILE A 71 -1.50 -1.81 -12.55
C ILE A 71 -1.42 -0.28 -12.48
N ILE A 72 -0.36 0.25 -11.87
CA ILE A 72 -0.17 1.69 -11.69
C ILE A 72 1.19 2.09 -12.25
N PRO A 73 1.27 3.15 -13.07
CA PRO A 73 2.55 3.73 -13.46
C PRO A 73 3.16 4.46 -12.26
N LEU A 74 4.12 3.81 -11.61
CA LEU A 74 4.83 4.36 -10.46
C LEU A 74 5.93 5.32 -10.94
N ASN A 75 5.61 6.62 -10.96
CA ASN A 75 6.59 7.67 -11.27
C ASN A 75 7.17 8.25 -9.97
N ASP A 76 8.50 8.31 -9.87
CA ASP A 76 9.28 8.79 -8.71
C ASP A 76 8.90 10.20 -8.21
N LYS A 77 8.33 11.04 -9.09
CA LYS A 77 7.86 12.38 -8.70
C LYS A 77 6.70 12.30 -7.70
N LYS A 78 5.79 11.33 -7.87
CA LYS A 78 4.55 11.20 -7.05
C LYS A 78 4.63 10.05 -6.05
N TRP A 79 5.48 9.07 -6.31
CA TRP A 79 5.63 7.86 -5.51
C TRP A 79 7.04 7.78 -4.94
N GLY A 80 7.15 7.36 -3.68
CA GLY A 80 8.41 6.89 -3.12
C GLY A 80 8.43 5.36 -3.20
N LEU A 81 9.41 4.78 -3.87
CA LEU A 81 9.56 3.33 -3.94
C LEU A 81 10.64 2.88 -2.95
N ILE A 82 10.32 1.89 -2.13
CA ILE A 82 11.26 1.26 -1.21
C ILE A 82 11.35 -0.22 -1.55
N GLU A 83 12.52 -0.71 -1.93
CA GLU A 83 12.69 -2.13 -2.28
C GLU A 83 12.56 -3.03 -1.04
N LEU A 84 11.70 -4.05 -1.16
CA LEU A 84 11.43 -5.04 -0.13
C LEU A 84 12.10 -6.36 -0.53
N SER A 85 13.37 -6.52 -0.13
CA SER A 85 14.16 -7.73 -0.42
C SER A 85 13.68 -9.00 0.29
N ASN A 86 12.82 -8.85 1.30
CA ASN A 86 12.42 -9.94 2.19
C ASN A 86 11.04 -10.52 1.83
N LEU A 87 10.43 -10.05 0.74
CA LEU A 87 9.12 -10.49 0.27
C LEU A 87 9.26 -11.13 -1.12
N THR A 88 8.49 -12.17 -1.35
CA THR A 88 8.37 -12.81 -2.66
C THR A 88 6.99 -12.55 -3.27
N GLU A 89 6.92 -12.54 -4.60
CA GLU A 89 5.64 -12.32 -5.30
C GLU A 89 4.60 -13.37 -4.89
N ARG A 90 5.04 -14.61 -4.62
CA ARG A 90 4.16 -15.69 -4.18
C ARG A 90 3.49 -15.35 -2.85
N GLU A 91 4.22 -14.78 -1.90
CA GLU A 91 3.66 -14.32 -0.63
C GLU A 91 2.67 -13.18 -0.83
N VAL A 92 3.02 -12.20 -1.67
CA VAL A 92 2.12 -11.07 -2.00
C VAL A 92 0.81 -11.60 -2.59
N LYS A 93 0.88 -12.51 -3.57
CA LYS A 93 -0.29 -13.10 -4.21
C LYS A 93 -1.09 -13.99 -3.26
N ALA A 94 -0.42 -14.82 -2.47
CA ALA A 94 -1.09 -15.68 -1.49
C ALA A 94 -1.84 -14.86 -0.43
N TYR A 95 -1.24 -13.77 0.06
CA TYR A 95 -1.89 -12.88 1.01
C TYR A 95 -3.02 -12.08 0.35
N TYR A 96 -2.82 -11.64 -0.89
CA TYR A 96 -3.87 -11.02 -1.67
C TYR A 96 -5.07 -11.95 -1.82
N GLU A 97 -4.92 -13.19 -2.26
CA GLU A 97 -6.04 -14.13 -2.40
C GLU A 97 -6.74 -14.42 -1.06
N GLN A 98 -6.00 -14.48 0.05
CA GLN A 98 -6.58 -14.63 1.40
C GLN A 98 -7.37 -13.40 1.88
N THR A 99 -7.09 -12.22 1.35
CA THR A 99 -7.67 -10.94 1.81
C THR A 99 -8.54 -10.26 0.76
N LYS A 100 -8.54 -10.76 -0.47
CA LYS A 100 -9.34 -10.27 -1.59
C LYS A 100 -10.83 -10.36 -1.23
N GLY A 101 -11.55 -9.28 -1.51
CA GLY A 101 -12.97 -9.16 -1.17
C GLY A 101 -13.24 -8.78 0.29
N LYS A 102 -12.21 -8.66 1.16
CA LYS A 102 -12.41 -8.08 2.48
C LYS A 102 -12.72 -6.58 2.38
N PRO A 103 -13.74 -6.09 3.10
CA PRO A 103 -14.19 -4.71 2.99
C PRO A 103 -13.16 -3.72 3.57
N TYR A 104 -13.14 -2.50 3.03
CA TYR A 104 -12.28 -1.43 3.51
C TYR A 104 -12.69 -0.97 4.91
N ASP A 105 -11.72 -0.82 5.83
CA ASP A 105 -12.04 -0.30 7.16
C ASP A 105 -12.09 1.24 7.19
N TRP A 106 -13.30 1.79 7.21
CA TRP A 106 -13.52 3.19 7.55
C TRP A 106 -13.37 3.47 9.05
N ARG A 107 -13.71 2.49 9.91
CA ARG A 107 -13.68 2.64 11.38
C ARG A 107 -12.26 2.56 11.92
N GLY A 108 -11.48 1.58 11.53
CA GLY A 108 -10.42 1.89 10.57
C GLY A 108 -9.57 3.14 10.79
N VAL A 109 -9.55 3.90 9.72
CA VAL A 109 -8.92 5.21 9.61
C VAL A 109 -9.27 6.14 10.79
N LEU A 110 -10.49 6.10 11.33
CA LEU A 110 -10.87 6.86 12.53
C LEU A 110 -10.19 6.33 13.80
N GLY A 111 -10.07 5.01 13.94
CA GLY A 111 -9.39 4.34 15.05
C GLY A 111 -7.90 4.67 15.13
N ILE A 112 -7.23 4.99 14.02
CA ILE A 112 -5.85 5.51 14.02
C ILE A 112 -5.80 6.88 14.74
N ALA A 113 -6.81 7.72 14.55
CA ALA A 113 -6.89 9.03 15.22
C ALA A 113 -7.22 8.89 16.72
N PHE A 114 -8.00 7.88 17.10
CA PHE A 114 -8.43 7.65 18.49
C PHE A 114 -7.65 6.56 19.25
N GLY A 115 -6.67 5.91 18.62
CA GLY A 115 -5.86 4.84 19.23
C GLY A 115 -6.61 3.53 19.51
N ILE A 116 -7.77 3.31 18.88
CA ILE A 116 -8.66 2.18 19.17
C ILE A 116 -8.29 0.98 18.28
N LYS A 117 -8.12 -0.19 18.89
CA LYS A 117 -7.88 -1.47 18.20
C LYS A 117 -9.01 -1.76 17.20
N GLN A 118 -8.65 -1.93 15.94
CA GLN A 118 -9.61 -2.28 14.89
C GLN A 118 -10.03 -3.75 14.95
N LYS A 119 -11.20 -4.05 14.40
CA LYS A 119 -11.64 -5.44 14.16
C LYS A 119 -10.85 -6.01 12.98
N GLN A 120 -10.40 -7.26 13.10
CA GLN A 120 -9.60 -7.97 12.10
C GLN A 120 -10.35 -8.30 10.78
N ASP A 121 -11.59 -7.84 10.60
CA ASP A 121 -12.40 -8.12 9.40
C ASP A 121 -12.22 -7.09 8.28
N LYS A 122 -11.49 -6.00 8.53
CA LYS A 122 -11.36 -4.87 7.60
C LYS A 122 -9.92 -4.37 7.57
N TYR A 123 -9.46 -3.94 6.40
CA TYR A 123 -8.06 -3.53 6.20
C TYR A 123 -8.00 -2.14 5.57
N PHE A 124 -7.08 -1.31 6.04
CA PHE A 124 -6.67 -0.08 5.35
C PHE A 124 -5.27 -0.23 4.74
N CYS A 125 -4.90 0.71 3.86
CA CYS A 125 -3.71 0.59 3.01
C CYS A 125 -2.40 0.26 3.74
N SER A 126 -2.08 0.96 4.83
CA SER A 126 -0.85 0.72 5.60
C SER A 126 -0.89 -0.50 6.47
N GLU A 127 -2.05 -0.84 7.04
CA GLU A 127 -2.20 -2.11 7.76
C GLU A 127 -1.98 -3.30 6.83
N TRP A 128 -2.61 -3.32 5.66
CA TRP A 128 -2.46 -4.41 4.70
C TRP A 128 -1.00 -4.57 4.26
N CYS A 129 -0.31 -3.46 3.95
CA CYS A 129 1.11 -3.48 3.59
C CYS A 129 1.98 -3.96 4.77
N PHE A 130 1.77 -3.45 5.99
CA PHE A 130 2.56 -3.84 7.16
C PHE A 130 2.38 -5.33 7.49
N ASN A 131 1.13 -5.78 7.51
CA ASN A 131 0.77 -7.14 7.84
C ASN A 131 1.41 -8.12 6.85
N LEU A 132 1.43 -7.78 5.56
CA LEU A 132 2.14 -8.56 4.55
C LEU A 132 3.65 -8.56 4.77
N ILE A 133 4.27 -7.40 4.99
CA ILE A 133 5.74 -7.30 5.12
C ILE A 133 6.27 -7.98 6.39
N LYS A 134 5.53 -7.90 7.49
CA LYS A 134 5.94 -8.45 8.79
C LYS A 134 5.26 -9.76 9.14
N ASN A 135 4.40 -10.28 8.27
CA ASN A 135 3.52 -11.42 8.56
C ASN A 135 2.85 -11.29 9.94
N SER A 136 2.27 -10.12 10.21
CA SER A 136 1.71 -9.72 11.51
C SER A 136 0.28 -9.21 11.34
N ASN A 137 -0.45 -9.05 12.44
CA ASN A 137 -1.76 -8.40 12.49
C ASN A 137 -1.72 -7.10 13.31
N GLU A 138 -0.52 -6.55 13.55
CA GLU A 138 -0.30 -5.32 14.32
C GLU A 138 -0.24 -4.06 13.45
N GLY A 139 -0.46 -4.20 12.14
CA GLY A 139 -0.44 -3.10 11.17
C GLY A 139 -1.42 -1.97 11.46
N TRP A 140 -2.47 -2.23 12.26
CA TRP A 140 -3.47 -1.23 12.65
C TRP A 140 -2.88 0.01 13.37
N ARG A 141 -1.67 -0.10 13.93
CA ARG A 141 -0.97 0.97 14.65
C ARG A 141 -0.09 1.83 13.74
N PHE A 142 0.17 1.39 12.52
CA PHE A 142 1.18 1.98 11.65
C PHE A 142 0.57 2.77 10.50
N SER A 143 1.06 3.99 10.35
CA SER A 143 0.74 4.88 9.23
C SER A 143 1.67 4.69 8.03
N PRO A 144 1.28 5.15 6.82
CA PRO A 144 2.17 5.16 5.65
C PRO A 144 3.51 5.86 5.91
N ASN A 145 3.52 6.92 6.73
CA ASN A 145 4.74 7.66 7.07
C ASN A 145 5.64 6.88 8.05
N GLN A 146 5.06 6.18 9.01
CA GLN A 146 5.82 5.28 9.89
C GLN A 146 6.37 4.10 9.08
N LEU A 147 5.59 3.50 8.19
CA LEU A 147 6.05 2.48 7.25
C LEU A 147 7.24 2.98 6.43
N ALA A 148 7.13 4.18 5.86
CA ALA A 148 8.23 4.80 5.15
C ALA A 148 9.47 4.90 6.03
N THR A 149 9.34 5.31 7.29
CA THR A 149 10.49 5.44 8.20
C THR A 149 11.07 4.07 8.60
N ILE A 150 10.22 3.07 8.84
CA ILE A 150 10.61 1.73 9.27
C ILE A 150 11.34 0.98 8.15
N PHE A 151 10.89 1.14 6.91
CA PHE A 151 11.38 0.36 5.76
C PHE A 151 12.34 1.12 4.86
N LYS A 152 12.43 2.45 4.95
CA LYS A 152 13.44 3.22 4.23
C LYS A 152 14.80 2.90 4.83
N LYS A 153 15.55 2.02 4.14
CA LYS A 153 16.98 1.83 4.41
C LYS A 153 17.67 3.18 4.26
N GLY A 154 18.34 3.63 5.32
CA GLY A 154 19.28 4.75 5.28
C GLY A 154 20.52 4.39 4.50
#